data_AF-A0A938JN78-F1
#
_entry.id   AF-A0A938JN78-F1
#
_cell.length_a   1.000
_cell.length_b   1.000
_cell.length_c   1.000
_cell.angle_alpha   90.00
_cell.angle_beta   90.00
_cell.angle_gamma   90.00
#
_symmetry.space_group_name_H-M   'P 1'
#
loop_
_entity.id
_entity.type
_entity.pdbx_description
1 polymer ?
#
loop_
_entity_poly.entity_id
_entity_poly.type
_entity_poly.pdbx_seq_one_letter_code
_entity_poly.pdbx_strand_id
1 'polypeptide(L)'
;MSEIVSNTTPLIHLAKIKKYSLLKSLYNKIIISQEVKTEIVDEGKKFNKPDSLLIEKEIESGFIEVKKVNKLIETTLELESGELSTLSLAKKIKI
;
A
#
# COMPACT_ATOMS: atom_id res chain seq x y z
N MET A 1 -2.73 -6.15 18.21
CA MET A 1 -2.67 -5.27 17.03
C MET A 1 -2.54 -6.14 15.79
N SER A 2 -3.23 -5.77 14.71
CA SER A 2 -3.38 -6.57 13.48
C SER A 2 -2.43 -6.12 12.37
N GLU A 3 -2.16 -7.03 11.44
CA GLU A 3 -1.59 -6.73 10.14
C GLU A 3 -2.74 -6.51 9.14
N ILE A 4 -2.56 -5.60 8.19
CA ILE A 4 -3.57 -5.33 7.15
C ILE A 4 -2.95 -5.29 5.77
N VAL A 5 -3.74 -5.61 4.75
CA VAL A 5 -3.42 -5.28 3.36
C VAL A 5 -4.07 -3.93 3.01
N SER A 6 -3.31 -3.02 2.39
CA SER A 6 -3.84 -1.72 1.97
C SER A 6 -3.52 -1.42 0.52
N ASN A 7 -4.45 -0.73 -0.16
CA ASN A 7 -4.19 -0.05 -1.42
C ASN A 7 -3.52 1.32 -1.18
N THR A 8 -3.21 2.04 -2.27
CA THR A 8 -2.58 3.35 -2.34
C THR A 8 -3.35 4.46 -1.63
N THR A 9 -4.63 4.64 -1.94
CA THR A 9 -5.42 5.82 -1.55
C THR A 9 -5.48 6.10 -0.05
N PRO A 10 -5.75 5.11 0.84
CA PRO A 10 -5.77 5.34 2.28
C PRO A 10 -4.44 5.84 2.84
N LEU A 11 -3.31 5.31 2.34
CA LEU A 11 -1.97 5.67 2.79
C LEU A 11 -1.63 7.12 2.41
N ILE A 12 -1.88 7.48 1.15
CA ILE A 12 -1.62 8.82 0.63
C ILE A 12 -2.54 9.86 1.28
N HIS A 13 -3.83 9.58 1.40
CA HIS A 13 -4.78 10.57 1.92
C HIS A 13 -4.51 10.88 3.39
N LEU A 14 -4.17 9.87 4.20
CA LEU A 14 -3.77 10.08 5.59
C LEU A 14 -2.43 10.80 5.71
N ALA A 15 -1.49 10.57 4.81
CA ALA A 15 -0.24 11.33 4.73
C ALA A 15 -0.50 12.82 4.44
N LYS A 16 -1.31 13.10 3.40
CA LYS A 16 -1.65 14.47 2.96
C LYS A 16 -2.26 15.33 4.07
N ILE A 17 -3.15 14.74 4.88
CA ILE A 17 -3.80 15.45 5.99
C ILE A 17 -3.01 15.38 7.31
N LYS A 18 -1.76 14.87 7.27
CA LYS A 18 -0.87 14.73 8.44
C LYS A 18 -1.46 13.85 9.55
N LYS A 19 -2.24 12.83 9.19
CA LYS A 19 -2.85 11.85 10.09
C LYS A 19 -2.30 10.43 9.93
N TYR A 20 -1.15 10.27 9.28
CA TYR A 20 -0.50 8.97 9.08
C TYR A 20 -0.22 8.22 10.41
N SER A 21 0.06 8.94 11.49
CA SER A 21 0.25 8.35 12.83
C SER A 21 -0.95 7.53 13.33
N LEU A 22 -2.15 7.79 12.82
CA LEU A 22 -3.34 6.99 13.12
C LEU A 22 -3.14 5.53 12.67
N LEU A 23 -2.54 5.30 11.50
CA LEU A 23 -2.26 3.95 11.01
C LEU A 23 -1.33 3.20 11.97
N LYS A 24 -0.29 3.86 12.47
CA LYS A 24 0.64 3.29 13.47
C LYS A 24 0.00 3.03 14.83
N SER A 25 -1.06 3.75 15.18
CA SER A 25 -1.80 3.52 16.42
C SER A 25 -2.79 2.35 16.32
N LEU A 26 -3.24 2.01 15.11
CA LEU A 26 -4.25 0.98 14.86
C LEU A 26 -3.62 -0.37 14.48
N TYR A 27 -2.52 -0.34 13.74
CA TYR A 27 -1.94 -1.51 13.09
C TYR A 27 -0.46 -1.67 13.44
N ASN A 28 -0.01 -2.92 13.51
CA ASN A 28 1.41 -3.23 13.69
C ASN A 28 2.18 -3.11 12.38
N LYS A 29 1.51 -3.47 11.29
CA LYS A 29 2.13 -3.62 9.98
C LYS A 29 1.11 -3.41 8.88
N ILE A 30 1.55 -2.76 7.81
CA ILE A 30 0.79 -2.62 6.58
C ILE A 30 1.51 -3.41 5.51
N ILE A 31 0.77 -4.23 4.78
CA ILE A 31 1.29 -5.00 3.66
C ILE A 31 0.71 -4.39 2.38
N ILE A 32 1.58 -4.10 1.42
CA ILE A 32 1.18 -3.59 0.10
C ILE A 32 1.73 -4.49 -1.00
N SER A 33 1.10 -4.45 -2.18
CA SER A 33 1.63 -5.12 -3.36
C SER A 33 2.80 -4.34 -3.97
N GLN A 34 3.59 -5.01 -4.80
CA GLN A 34 4.68 -4.37 -5.55
C GLN A 34 4.13 -3.31 -6.52
N GLU A 35 2.97 -3.56 -7.13
CA GLU A 35 2.28 -2.65 -8.04
C GLU A 35 1.88 -1.36 -7.31
N VAL A 36 1.33 -1.48 -6.09
CA VAL A 36 1.00 -0.33 -5.23
C VAL A 36 2.24 0.46 -4.85
N LYS A 37 3.36 -0.20 -4.51
CA LYS A 37 4.64 0.49 -4.26
C LYS A 37 5.04 1.30 -5.49
N THR A 38 4.98 0.72 -6.69
CA THR A 38 5.38 1.39 -7.93
C THR A 38 4.49 2.60 -8.24
N GLU A 39 3.17 2.48 -8.05
CA GLU A 39 2.25 3.62 -8.19
C GLU A 39 2.61 4.76 -7.22
N ILE A 40 2.81 4.46 -5.93
CA ILE A 40 3.06 5.49 -4.90
C ILE A 40 4.45 6.11 -5.02
N VAL A 41 5.47 5.27 -5.21
CA VAL A 41 6.87 5.68 -5.13
C VAL A 41 7.38 6.09 -6.50
N ASP A 42 7.19 5.28 -7.53
CA ASP A 42 7.80 5.51 -8.83
C ASP A 42 7.01 6.57 -9.64
N GLU A 43 5.68 6.57 -9.55
CA GLU A 43 4.86 7.62 -10.16
C GLU A 43 4.72 8.87 -9.28
N GLY A 44 4.66 8.71 -7.96
CA GLY A 44 4.67 9.82 -7.01
C GLY A 44 5.95 10.68 -7.08
N LYS A 45 7.11 10.07 -7.40
CA LYS A 45 8.37 10.78 -7.66
C LYS A 45 8.30 11.71 -8.87
N LYS A 46 7.51 11.39 -9.91
CA LYS A 46 7.33 12.26 -11.08
C LYS A 46 6.66 13.61 -10.72
N PHE A 47 5.95 13.66 -9.60
CA PHE A 47 5.22 14.85 -9.15
C PHE A 47 5.80 15.53 -7.91
N ASN A 48 7.00 15.11 -7.45
CA ASN A 48 7.72 15.69 -6.31
C ASN A 48 6.86 15.86 -5.04
N LYS A 49 5.95 14.90 -4.79
CA LYS A 49 4.99 14.99 -3.68
C LYS A 49 5.65 14.57 -2.36
N PRO A 50 5.61 15.40 -1.30
CA PRO A 50 6.17 15.06 0.02
C PRO A 50 5.63 13.74 0.60
N ASP A 51 4.44 13.33 0.18
CA ASP A 51 3.76 12.11 0.63
C ASP A 51 4.51 10.83 0.20
N SER A 52 5.21 10.82 -0.95
CA SER A 52 5.94 9.64 -1.42
C SER A 52 7.18 9.35 -0.55
N LEU A 53 7.86 10.40 -0.09
CA LEU A 53 9.02 10.29 0.81
C LEU A 53 8.64 9.70 2.17
N LEU A 54 7.44 10.03 2.68
CA LEU A 54 6.94 9.43 3.91
C LEU A 54 6.78 7.92 3.71
N ILE A 55 6.06 7.50 2.67
CA ILE A 55 5.81 6.07 2.42
C ILE A 55 7.13 5.30 2.19
N GLU A 56 8.09 5.88 1.46
CA GLU A 56 9.42 5.28 1.27
C GLU A 56 10.13 5.04 2.61
N LYS A 57 10.13 6.03 3.52
CA LYS A 57 10.68 5.87 4.87
C LYS A 57 9.95 4.81 5.68
N GLU A 58 8.64 4.71 5.54
CA GLU A 58 7.84 3.71 6.26
C GLU A 58 8.12 2.29 5.74
N ILE A 59 8.43 2.13 4.45
CA ILE A 59 8.94 0.89 3.86
C ILE A 59 10.33 0.57 4.42
N GLU A 60 11.25 1.54 4.42
CA GLU A 60 12.61 1.37 4.95
C GLU A 60 12.61 1.02 6.44
N SER A 61 11.70 1.60 7.22
CA SER A 61 11.53 1.30 8.66
C SER A 61 10.91 -0.07 8.93
N GLY A 62 10.35 -0.74 7.91
CA GLY A 62 9.68 -2.03 8.03
C GLY A 62 8.23 -1.98 8.52
N PHE A 63 7.67 -0.79 8.76
CA PHE A 63 6.25 -0.63 9.08
C PHE A 63 5.35 -1.00 7.88
N ILE A 64 5.79 -0.64 6.67
CA ILE A 64 5.19 -1.12 5.42
C ILE A 64 6.03 -2.27 4.85
N GLU A 65 5.43 -3.44 4.68
CA GLU A 65 6.01 -4.56 3.96
C GLU A 65 5.48 -4.61 2.53
N VAL A 66 6.39 -4.80 1.57
CA VAL A 66 6.06 -4.92 0.15
C VAL A 66 6.13 -6.39 -0.24
N LYS A 67 5.06 -6.92 -0.84
CA LYS A 67 4.99 -8.30 -1.31
C LYS A 67 4.67 -8.38 -2.80
N LYS A 68 5.33 -9.32 -3.48
CA LYS A 68 5.02 -9.64 -4.88
C LYS A 68 3.79 -10.54 -4.98
N VAL A 69 2.90 -10.21 -5.91
CA VAL A 69 1.73 -11.01 -6.25
C VAL A 69 2.00 -11.77 -7.54
N ASN A 70 2.11 -13.10 -7.45
CA ASN A 70 2.42 -13.93 -8.62
C ASN A 70 1.16 -14.49 -9.31
N LYS A 71 0.03 -14.53 -8.59
CA LYS A 71 -1.25 -15.03 -9.11
C LYS A 71 -2.32 -14.01 -8.80
N LEU A 72 -2.92 -13.48 -9.85
CA LEU A 72 -4.05 -12.56 -9.76
C LEU A 72 -5.34 -13.33 -9.57
N ILE A 73 -6.30 -12.72 -8.90
CA ILE A 73 -7.67 -13.23 -8.84
C ILE A 73 -8.34 -13.02 -10.18
N GLU A 74 -9.22 -13.96 -10.54
CA GLU A 74 -10.15 -13.77 -11.64
C GLU A 74 -11.33 -12.95 -11.11
N THR A 75 -11.72 -11.94 -11.87
CA THR A 75 -12.86 -11.08 -11.59
C THR A 75 -13.43 -10.56 -12.90
N THR A 76 -14.73 -10.33 -12.94
CA THR A 76 -15.41 -9.68 -14.07
C THR A 76 -15.40 -8.15 -13.95
N LEU A 77 -14.88 -7.62 -12.85
CA LEU A 77 -14.75 -6.18 -12.61
C LEU A 77 -13.53 -5.64 -13.34
N GLU A 78 -13.67 -4.48 -13.97
CA GLU A 78 -12.53 -3.71 -14.47
C GLU A 78 -11.84 -3.06 -13.28
N LEU A 79 -10.65 -3.57 -12.93
CA LEU A 79 -9.84 -3.09 -11.82
C LEU A 79 -8.46 -2.65 -12.32
N GLU A 80 -7.95 -1.57 -11.75
CA GLU A 80 -6.58 -1.15 -12.01
C GLU A 80 -5.57 -2.14 -11.39
N SER A 81 -4.32 -2.10 -11.86
CA SER A 81 -3.28 -3.04 -11.43
C SER A 81 -3.02 -3.00 -9.92
N GLY A 82 -3.06 -1.81 -9.31
CA GLY A 82 -2.95 -1.62 -7.85
C GLY A 82 -4.11 -2.28 -7.10
N GLU A 83 -5.34 -2.13 -7.58
CA GLU A 83 -6.54 -2.71 -6.97
C GLU A 83 -6.54 -4.24 -7.07
N LEU A 84 -6.31 -4.76 -8.28
CA LEU A 84 -6.32 -6.19 -8.56
C LEU A 84 -5.22 -6.91 -7.78
N SER A 85 -4.01 -6.33 -7.73
CA SER A 85 -2.89 -6.89 -6.95
C SER A 85 -3.17 -6.83 -5.44
N THR A 86 -3.77 -5.75 -4.93
CA THR A 86 -4.15 -5.62 -3.51
C THR A 86 -5.15 -6.70 -3.11
N LEU A 87 -6.23 -6.89 -3.87
CA LEU A 87 -7.22 -7.94 -3.59
C LEU A 87 -6.62 -9.34 -3.67
N SER A 88 -5.77 -9.57 -4.67
CA SER A 88 -5.05 -10.83 -4.83
C SER A 88 -4.11 -11.12 -3.66
N LEU A 89 -3.45 -10.08 -3.15
CA LEU A 89 -2.59 -10.17 -1.98
C LEU A 89 -3.39 -10.49 -0.73
N ALA A 90 -4.50 -9.78 -0.50
CA ALA A 90 -5.39 -10.03 0.63
C ALA A 90 -5.90 -11.48 0.64
N LYS A 91 -6.34 -12.00 -0.52
CA LYS A 91 -6.79 -13.40 -0.67
C LYS A 91 -5.68 -14.41 -0.37
N LYS A 92 -4.43 -14.09 -0.70
CA LYS A 92 -3.28 -14.98 -0.47
C LYS A 92 -2.87 -15.05 1.00
N ILE A 93 -2.87 -13.93 1.72
CA ILE A 93 -2.27 -13.85 3.06
C ILE A 93 -3.23 -14.33 4.16
N LYS A 94 -4.56 -14.31 3.94
CA LYS A 94 -5.57 -14.78 4.91
C LYS A 94 -5.38 -14.19 6.33
N ILE A 95 -5.08 -12.89 6.40
CA ILE A 95 -4.99 -12.11 7.64
C ILE A 95 -6.31 -11.44 7.98
#